data_AF-A0A7C6AAQ1-F1
#
_entry.id   AF-A0A7C6AAQ1-F1
#
_cell.length_a   1.000
_cell.length_b   1.000
_cell.length_c   1.000
_cell.angle_alpha   90.00
_cell.angle_beta   90.00
_cell.angle_gamma   90.00
#
_symmetry.space_group_name_H-M   'P 1'
#
loop_
_entity.id
_entity.type
_entity.pdbx_description
1 polymer ?
#
loop_
_entity_poly.entity_id
_entity_poly.type
_entity_poly.pdbx_seq_one_letter_code
_entity_poly.pdbx_strand_id
1 'polypeptide(L)'
;MKKPWSISTTVRNPERLRDFLRILRKLEGQPFDQDNQVKYQVLLIQERLYKPLSIPLNFRRYYEEPETEIPYEEAEEIFYSQNYEDPPMRGRQSVNPLNKLGFSIA
;
A
#
# COMPACT_ATOMS: atom_id res chain seq x y z
N MET A 1 14.45 -23.30 19.87
CA MET A 1 15.37 -22.53 19.00
C MET A 1 15.05 -21.05 19.11
N LYS A 2 16.06 -20.18 19.27
CA LYS A 2 15.86 -18.73 19.14
C LYS A 2 15.70 -18.40 17.66
N LYS A 3 14.67 -17.64 17.28
CA LYS A 3 14.53 -17.15 15.89
C LYS A 3 15.52 -16.00 15.68
N PRO A 4 16.25 -15.96 14.55
CA PRO A 4 17.08 -14.81 14.23
C PRO A 4 16.21 -13.56 14.05
N TRP A 5 16.72 -12.41 14.50
CA TRP A 5 16.08 -11.13 14.22
C TRP A 5 16.24 -10.82 12.73
N SER A 6 15.16 -10.38 12.10
CA SER A 6 15.14 -10.04 10.67
C SER A 6 14.33 -8.76 10.47
N ILE A 7 14.91 -7.83 9.73
CA ILE A 7 14.26 -6.58 9.31
C ILE A 7 13.47 -6.88 8.03
N SER A 8 12.26 -6.34 7.92
CA SER A 8 11.42 -6.50 6.74
C SER A 8 12.11 -5.94 5.50
N THR A 9 12.09 -6.70 4.40
CA THR A 9 12.62 -6.25 3.11
C THR A 9 11.55 -5.61 2.22
N THR A 10 10.30 -5.52 2.70
CA THR A 10 9.17 -4.91 1.97
C THR A 10 9.34 -3.40 1.82
N VAL A 11 9.83 -2.72 2.86
CA VAL A 11 10.16 -1.30 2.84
C VAL A 11 11.63 -1.15 3.22
N ARG A 12 12.49 -0.96 2.22
CA ARG A 12 13.95 -0.86 2.40
C ARG A 12 14.44 0.56 2.65
N ASN A 13 13.56 1.55 2.49
CA ASN A 13 13.83 2.95 2.83
C ASN A 13 12.98 3.33 4.06
N PRO A 14 13.59 3.55 5.24
CA PRO A 14 12.84 3.82 6.47
C PRO A 14 12.00 5.10 6.41
N GLU A 15 12.40 6.10 5.62
CA GLU A 15 11.62 7.35 5.47
C GLU A 15 10.20 7.09 4.94
N ARG A 16 10.03 6.04 4.11
CA ARG A 16 8.71 5.65 3.58
C ARG A 16 7.76 5.12 4.65
N LEU A 17 8.26 4.65 5.79
CA LEU A 17 7.42 4.10 6.86
C LEU A 17 6.49 5.18 7.42
N ARG A 18 6.96 6.41 7.52
CA ARG A 18 6.16 7.56 7.97
C ARG A 18 4.96 7.78 7.06
N ASP A 19 5.17 7.77 5.75
CA ASP A 19 4.10 8.00 4.78
C ASP A 19 3.13 6.83 4.72
N PHE A 20 3.62 5.59 4.82
CA PHE A 20 2.77 4.41 4.93
C PHE A 20 1.86 4.50 6.17
N LEU A 21 2.43 4.87 7.32
CA LEU A 21 1.67 5.08 8.56
C LEU A 21 0.65 6.23 8.43
N ARG A 22 1.00 7.33 7.75
CA ARG A 22 0.10 8.45 7.46
C ARG A 22 -1.13 7.98 6.67
N ILE A 23 -0.95 7.08 5.71
CA ILE A 23 -2.06 6.52 4.93
C ILE A 23 -2.86 5.51 5.74
N LEU A 24 -2.19 4.63 6.49
CA LEU A 24 -2.87 3.63 7.33
C LEU A 24 -3.81 4.30 8.34
N ARG A 25 -3.42 5.46 8.88
CA ARG A 25 -4.25 6.26 9.79
C ARG A 25 -5.63 6.63 9.22
N LYS A 26 -5.79 6.71 7.89
CA LYS A 26 -7.10 6.97 7.27
C LYS A 26 -8.12 5.83 7.55
N LEU A 27 -7.64 4.66 7.97
CA LEU A 27 -8.45 3.49 8.33
C LEU A 27 -8.50 3.24 9.85
N GLU A 28 -8.05 4.22 10.66
CA GLU A 28 -8.09 4.12 12.12
C GLU A 28 -9.54 3.87 12.62
N GLY A 29 -9.69 2.91 13.52
CA GLY A 29 -10.99 2.48 14.06
C GLY A 29 -11.76 1.48 13.18
N GLN A 30 -11.28 1.15 11.98
CA GLN A 30 -11.86 0.11 11.11
C GLN A 30 -11.13 -1.23 11.31
N PRO A 31 -11.83 -2.38 11.22
CA PRO A 31 -11.16 -3.69 11.26
C PRO A 31 -10.26 -3.84 10.03
N PHE A 32 -9.03 -4.33 10.21
CA PHE A 32 -8.10 -4.55 9.09
C PHE A 32 -8.35 -5.91 8.39
N ASP A 33 -9.59 -6.11 7.98
CA ASP A 33 -10.08 -7.28 7.24
C ASP A 33 -9.67 -7.24 5.76
N GLN A 34 -10.16 -8.19 4.96
CA GLN A 34 -9.77 -8.33 3.55
C GLN A 34 -10.08 -7.06 2.75
N ASP A 35 -11.22 -6.42 3.01
CA ASP A 35 -11.66 -5.22 2.30
C ASP A 35 -10.75 -4.03 2.67
N ASN A 36 -10.48 -3.82 3.95
CA ASN A 36 -9.60 -2.74 4.39
C ASN A 36 -8.12 -2.98 4.05
N GLN A 37 -7.69 -4.24 3.91
CA GLN A 37 -6.37 -4.59 3.37
C GLN A 37 -6.24 -4.14 1.91
N VAL A 38 -7.24 -4.41 1.07
CA VAL A 38 -7.27 -3.94 -0.32
C VAL A 38 -7.32 -2.42 -0.36
N LYS A 39 -8.26 -1.81 0.37
CA LYS A 39 -8.43 -0.36 0.45
C LYS A 39 -7.14 0.35 0.87
N TYR A 40 -6.41 -0.18 1.85
CA TYR A 40 -5.11 0.38 2.24
C TYR A 40 -4.13 0.40 1.08
N GLN A 41 -4.05 -0.69 0.31
CA GLN A 41 -3.17 -0.76 -0.85
C GLN A 41 -3.58 0.23 -1.96
N VAL A 42 -4.89 0.37 -2.20
CA VAL A 42 -5.42 1.36 -3.16
C VAL A 42 -5.07 2.78 -2.74
N LEU A 43 -5.23 3.13 -1.45
CA LEU A 43 -4.84 4.45 -0.94
C LEU A 43 -3.33 4.72 -1.10
N LEU A 44 -2.47 3.71 -0.97
CA LEU A 44 -1.04 3.86 -1.23
C LEU A 44 -0.74 4.14 -2.71
N ILE A 45 -1.52 3.56 -3.63
CA ILE A 45 -1.41 3.84 -5.08
C ILE A 45 -1.90 5.25 -5.37
N GLN A 46 -3.04 5.64 -4.79
CA GLN A 46 -3.64 6.97 -4.93
C GLN A 46 -2.63 8.08 -4.57
N GLU A 47 -1.88 7.89 -3.49
CA GLU A 47 -0.88 8.85 -2.99
C GLU A 47 0.51 8.63 -3.62
N ARG A 48 0.62 7.76 -4.63
CA ARG A 48 1.87 7.39 -5.33
C ARG A 48 2.97 6.84 -4.43
N LEU A 49 2.64 6.43 -3.22
CA LEU A 49 3.55 5.77 -2.28
C LEU A 49 3.80 4.32 -2.68
N TYR A 50 2.96 3.75 -3.52
CA TYR A 50 3.15 2.46 -4.16
C TYR A 50 2.92 2.57 -5.66
N LYS A 51 3.90 2.15 -6.46
CA LYS A 51 3.81 2.13 -7.93
C LYS A 51 3.73 0.69 -8.43
N PRO A 52 2.61 0.26 -9.03
CA PRO A 52 2.52 -1.05 -9.67
C PRO A 52 3.44 -1.16 -10.89
N LEU A 53 3.79 -2.39 -11.28
CA LEU A 53 4.73 -2.64 -12.37
C LEU A 53 4.10 -2.40 -13.75
N SER A 54 2.85 -2.83 -13.94
CA SER A 54 2.15 -2.73 -15.22
C SER A 54 1.05 -1.70 -15.12
N ILE A 55 1.31 -0.46 -15.52
CA ILE A 55 0.30 0.60 -15.52
C ILE A 55 -0.36 0.63 -16.91
N PRO A 56 -1.69 0.38 -17.01
CA PRO A 56 -2.44 0.49 -18.25
C PRO A 56 -2.29 1.88 -18.90
N LEU A 57 -2.40 1.94 -20.23
CA LEU A 57 -2.09 3.15 -21.00
C LEU A 57 -2.98 4.34 -20.60
N ASN A 58 -4.25 4.10 -20.29
CA ASN A 58 -5.23 5.10 -19.86
C ASN A 58 -4.84 5.79 -18.54
N PHE A 59 -4.05 5.14 -17.67
CA PHE A 59 -3.66 5.69 -16.37
C PHE A 59 -2.25 6.30 -16.35
N ARG A 60 -1.49 6.24 -17.46
CA ARG A 60 -0.10 6.74 -17.49
C ARG A 60 0.03 8.22 -17.18
N ARG A 61 -0.97 9.03 -17.59
CA ARG A 61 -1.04 10.47 -17.28
C ARG A 61 -0.78 10.77 -15.81
N TYR A 62 -1.28 9.93 -14.90
CA TYR A 62 -1.12 10.10 -13.46
C TYR A 62 0.32 9.94 -12.95
N TYR A 63 1.20 9.31 -13.74
CA TYR A 63 2.60 9.10 -13.38
C TYR A 63 3.55 9.95 -14.22
N GLU A 64 3.12 10.40 -15.40
CA GLU A 64 3.86 11.31 -16.29
C GLU A 64 3.67 12.78 -15.88
N GLU A 65 2.51 13.12 -15.31
CA GLU A 65 2.15 14.45 -14.79
C GLU A 65 1.93 14.37 -13.27
N PRO A 66 2.96 14.60 -12.44
CA PRO A 66 2.88 14.38 -11.00
C PRO A 66 1.92 15.30 -10.25
N GLU A 67 1.59 16.46 -10.84
CA GLU A 67 0.66 17.45 -10.25
C GLU A 67 -0.80 17.00 -10.32
N THR A 68 -1.13 16.08 -11.22
CA THR A 68 -2.48 15.54 -11.35
C THR A 68 -2.82 14.72 -10.11
N GLU A 69 -4.00 14.84 -9.53
CA GLU A 69 -4.42 13.94 -8.45
C GLU A 69 -4.96 12.63 -9.03
N ILE A 70 -4.72 11.50 -8.36
CA ILE A 70 -5.32 10.20 -8.75
C ILE A 70 -6.64 10.06 -7.98
N PRO A 71 -7.80 10.02 -8.65
CA PRO A 71 -9.06 9.66 -8.00
C PRO A 71 -8.97 8.26 -7.37
N TYR A 72 -9.75 8.00 -6.33
CA TYR A 72 -9.72 6.71 -5.65
C TYR A 72 -10.14 5.58 -6.61
N GLU A 73 -11.17 5.82 -7.41
CA GLU A 73 -11.72 4.87 -8.38
C GLU A 73 -10.67 4.47 -9.42
N GLU A 74 -9.90 5.44 -9.92
CA GLU A 74 -8.82 5.20 -10.87
C GLU A 74 -7.66 4.43 -10.22
N ALA A 75 -7.32 4.75 -8.97
CA ALA A 75 -6.32 4.01 -8.20
C ALA A 75 -6.75 2.55 -7.94
N GLU A 76 -8.05 2.33 -7.74
CA GLU A 76 -8.64 1.01 -7.56
C GLU A 76 -8.59 0.21 -8.87
N GLU A 77 -8.94 0.83 -10.01
CA GLU A 77 -8.82 0.19 -11.32
C GLU A 77 -7.35 -0.17 -11.64
N ILE A 78 -6.41 0.72 -11.33
CA ILE A 78 -4.96 0.45 -11.45
C ILE A 78 -4.55 -0.74 -10.58
N PHE A 79 -5.09 -0.87 -9.37
CA PHE A 79 -4.82 -1.99 -8.47
C PHE A 79 -5.34 -3.31 -9.04
N TYR A 80 -6.60 -3.34 -9.49
CA TYR A 80 -7.20 -4.55 -10.03
C TYR A 80 -6.64 -4.94 -11.40
N SER A 81 -6.13 -3.99 -12.20
CA SER A 81 -5.46 -4.28 -13.47
C SER A 81 -4.20 -5.14 -13.32
N GLN A 82 -3.68 -5.28 -12.09
CA GLN A 82 -2.52 -6.11 -11.79
C GLN A 82 -2.84 -7.61 -11.71
N ASN A 83 -4.13 -7.98 -11.66
CA ASN A 83 -4.61 -9.37 -11.60
C ASN A 83 -3.91 -10.19 -10.50
N TYR A 84 -3.84 -9.66 -9.28
CA TYR A 84 -3.26 -10.38 -8.14
C TYR A 84 -4.11 -11.62 -7.77
N GLU A 85 -3.45 -12.75 -7.49
CA GLU A 85 -4.11 -13.97 -7.01
C GLU A 85 -4.74 -13.80 -5.61
N ASP A 86 -4.04 -13.11 -4.72
CA ASP A 86 -4.54 -12.70 -3.40
C ASP A 86 -4.37 -11.17 -3.27
N PRO A 87 -5.36 -10.38 -3.70
CA PRO A 87 -5.31 -8.92 -3.60
C PRO A 87 -5.14 -8.41 -2.16
N PRO A 88 -5.88 -8.92 -1.15
CA PRO A 88 -5.68 -8.55 0.25
C PRO A 88 -4.25 -8.75 0.78
N MET A 89 -3.51 -9.74 0.27
CA MET A 89 -2.10 -9.95 0.64
C MET A 89 -1.24 -8.70 0.46
N ARG A 90 -1.54 -7.86 -0.54
CA ARG A 90 -0.76 -6.64 -0.79
C ARG A 90 -0.83 -5.66 0.38
N GLY A 91 -2.03 -5.42 0.92
CA GLY A 91 -2.22 -4.63 2.12
C GLY A 91 -1.48 -5.20 3.33
N ARG A 92 -1.57 -6.52 3.53
CA ARG A 92 -0.86 -7.23 4.62
C ARG A 92 0.65 -7.06 4.53
N GLN A 93 1.21 -7.19 3.33
CA GLN A 93 2.64 -7.01 3.09
C GLN A 93 3.07 -5.56 3.37
N SER A 94 2.27 -4.59 2.93
CA SER A 94 2.53 -3.16 3.11
C SER A 94 2.46 -2.71 4.58
N VAL A 95 1.57 -3.29 5.39
CA VAL A 95 1.46 -2.95 6.83
C VAL A 95 2.45 -3.73 7.72
N ASN A 96 2.94 -4.89 7.25
CA ASN A 96 3.85 -5.76 8.00
C ASN A 96 5.02 -5.03 8.70
N PRO A 97 5.78 -4.14 8.02
CA PRO A 97 6.86 -3.42 8.70
C PRO A 97 6.37 -2.51 9.83
N LEU A 98 5.19 -1.88 9.69
CA LEU A 98 4.61 -1.02 10.71
C LEU A 98 4.22 -1.83 11.97
N ASN A 99 3.58 -2.99 11.76
CA ASN A 99 3.22 -3.89 12.85
C ASN A 99 4.47 -4.45 13.57
N LYS A 100 5.49 -4.88 12.81
CA LYS A 100 6.73 -5.43 13.40
C LYS A 100 7.54 -4.41 14.21
N LEU A 101 7.48 -3.15 13.81
CA LEU A 101 8.16 -2.05 14.50
C LEU A 101 7.33 -1.44 15.64
N GLY A 102 6.08 -1.90 15.82
CA GLY A 102 5.20 -1.43 16.90
C GLY A 102 4.56 -0.07 16.63
N PHE A 103 4.47 0.36 15.37
CA PHE A 103 3.80 1.62 15.00
C PHE A 103 2.28 1.48 14.88
N SER A 104 1.79 0.26 14.66
CA SER A 104 0.36 -0.03 14.49
C SER A 104 0.02 -1.44 14.95
N ILE A 105 -1.28 -1.67 15.18
CA ILE A 105 -1.87 -3.01 15.25
C ILE A 105 -2.97 -3.01 14.19
N ALA A 106 -2.67 -3.60 13.05
CA ALA A 106 -3.58 -3.80 11.92
C ALA A 106 -3.59 -5.28 11.55
#